data_AF-A0A0U5BWE2-F1
#
_entry.id   AF-A0A0U5BWE2-F1
#
_cell.length_a   1.000
_cell.length_b   1.000
_cell.length_c   1.000
_cell.angle_alpha   90.00
_cell.angle_beta   90.00
_cell.angle_gamma   90.00
#
_symmetry.space_group_name_H-M   'P 1'
#
loop_
_entity.id
_entity.type
_entity.pdbx_description
1 polymer ?
#
loop_
_entity_poly.entity_id
_entity_poly.type
_entity_poly.pdbx_seq_one_letter_code
_entity_poly.pdbx_strand_id
1 'polypeptide(L)'
;MRLFTYQMPDELIAVANQGEFDEFDLNEFFEAKGIGKDAEFTHKTDVQKWLDLIRGAHLPTQVDAMRMGTRPPFPYSDVRLLPYLQHSFWFLPNVAACQAMANLLAEKQNVFWQDYQVLVVAGTGAGIGLDALPPVRAAIGDGHDTKTITLSCGKLTTGVTVKQWSSILMLRNLNSPETYFQAAFRVQSPWSIKNPDGDNPSAEAVLKPVCFVFDFAPTRALRQIADYGAGLSPETPNPEQAVEELVKFLPVLAYDGSNMTQVDAGGILDIAMSGTSATLLARKWESAILVNVDNDTLRKIMNNPDALSAVMNIEGFRALGNDIFETVVNKSDAVKKAKKEKGEDITPAEKKELTAEEKEYKSKRKQIQEKLVKFATRIPAFMYLTDFRENTLQDVITKLEPGLFRTVTGLTVEDFHLLVNLGVFNATQMNQAVFAFRRYEDASLSYTGIESHKGLRRYGLYDTVVAIDDDAIA
;
A
#
# COMPACT_ATOMS: atom_id res chain seq x y z
N MET A 1 -5.15 -9.87 15.24
CA MET A 1 -3.83 -9.51 14.68
C MET A 1 -3.49 -8.12 15.18
N ARG A 2 -2.21 -7.78 15.39
CA ARG A 2 -1.79 -6.44 15.80
C ARG A 2 -0.62 -5.98 14.92
N LEU A 3 -0.65 -4.74 14.44
CA LEU A 3 0.45 -4.14 13.70
C LEU A 3 1.24 -3.22 14.63
N PHE A 4 2.55 -3.36 14.60
CA PHE A 4 3.50 -2.54 15.33
C PHE A 4 4.41 -1.87 14.30
N THR A 5 4.40 -0.55 14.28
CA THR A 5 5.31 0.25 13.45
C THR A 5 6.37 0.89 14.34
N TYR A 6 7.63 0.84 13.93
CA TYR A 6 8.74 1.43 14.67
C TYR A 6 9.44 2.46 13.81
N GLN A 7 9.46 3.71 14.28
CA GLN A 7 10.43 4.67 13.82
C GLN A 7 11.83 4.20 14.23
N MET A 8 12.70 4.06 13.23
CA MET A 8 14.08 3.69 13.49
C MET A 8 14.89 4.90 13.93
N PRO A 9 16.02 4.70 14.64
CA PRO A 9 16.95 5.78 14.94
C PRO A 9 17.48 6.47 13.68
N ASP A 10 17.68 7.79 13.76
CA ASP A 10 18.14 8.63 12.64
C ASP A 10 19.42 8.09 11.98
N GLU A 11 20.33 7.51 12.77
CA GLU A 11 21.57 6.94 12.22
C GLU A 11 21.34 5.73 11.28
N LEU A 12 20.27 4.96 11.47
CA LEU A 12 19.91 3.86 10.57
C LEU A 12 19.11 4.38 9.38
N ILE A 13 18.29 5.41 9.60
CA ILE A 13 17.51 6.07 8.53
C ILE A 13 18.45 6.71 7.51
N ALA A 14 19.50 7.40 7.97
CA ALA A 14 20.45 8.10 7.11
C ALA A 14 21.19 7.20 6.10
N VAL A 15 21.25 5.89 6.34
CA VAL A 15 21.91 4.91 5.47
C VAL A 15 21.09 4.65 4.20
N ALA A 16 19.76 4.75 4.30
CA ALA A 16 18.84 4.39 3.22
C ALA A 16 17.72 5.44 3.06
N ASN A 17 18.10 6.72 3.06
CA ASN A 17 17.22 7.81 2.61
C ASN A 17 17.33 7.93 1.09
N GLN A 18 16.50 7.17 0.38
CA GLN A 18 16.30 7.34 -1.06
C GLN A 18 14.83 7.15 -1.40
N GLY A 19 14.26 8.08 -2.16
CA GLY A 19 12.90 7.97 -2.66
C GLY A 19 12.27 9.33 -2.96
N GLU A 20 11.11 9.32 -3.64
CA GLU A 20 10.33 10.51 -3.96
C GLU A 20 9.80 11.26 -2.73
N PHE A 21 9.81 10.60 -1.55
CA PHE A 21 9.19 11.05 -0.30
C PHE A 21 10.18 11.29 0.85
N ASP A 22 11.49 11.17 0.61
CA ASP A 22 12.52 11.21 1.67
C ASP A 22 12.23 10.21 2.82
N GLU A 23 11.65 9.06 2.44
CA GLU A 23 11.25 7.99 3.35
C GLU A 23 12.36 6.93 3.41
N PHE A 24 12.46 6.26 4.57
CA PHE A 24 13.40 5.18 4.79
C PHE A 24 13.11 3.97 3.86
N ASP A 25 14.05 3.61 2.99
CA ASP A 25 13.92 2.51 2.04
C ASP A 25 14.47 1.19 2.60
N LEU A 26 13.55 0.26 2.91
CA LEU A 26 13.90 -1.08 3.41
C LEU A 26 14.60 -1.96 2.35
N ASN A 27 14.32 -1.77 1.06
CA ASN A 27 15.01 -2.54 0.02
C ASN A 27 16.48 -2.13 -0.11
N GLU A 28 16.78 -0.84 0.03
CA GLU A 28 18.15 -0.31 0.05
C GLU A 28 18.86 -0.70 1.35
N PHE A 29 18.20 -0.51 2.50
CA PHE A 29 18.79 -0.87 3.80
C PHE A 29 19.18 -2.35 3.89
N PHE A 30 18.33 -3.23 3.35
CA PHE A 30 18.60 -4.67 3.25
C PHE A 30 19.16 -5.10 1.88
N GLU A 31 19.79 -4.18 1.13
CA GLU A 31 20.49 -4.53 -0.11
C GLU A 31 21.63 -5.52 0.19
N ALA A 32 21.73 -6.56 -0.62
CA ALA A 32 22.73 -7.61 -0.45
C ALA A 32 23.28 -8.08 -1.80
N LYS A 33 24.53 -8.51 -1.78
CA LYS A 33 25.29 -9.00 -2.93
C LYS A 33 25.84 -10.40 -2.63
N GLY A 34 26.25 -11.12 -3.67
CA GLY A 34 26.75 -12.48 -3.55
C GLY A 34 25.66 -13.55 -3.49
N ILE A 35 26.07 -14.81 -3.33
CA ILE A 35 25.19 -15.98 -3.36
C ILE A 35 25.65 -16.99 -2.30
N GLY A 36 24.69 -17.61 -1.61
CA GLY A 36 24.97 -18.69 -0.65
C GLY A 36 25.79 -18.19 0.54
N LYS A 37 26.94 -18.81 0.78
CA LYS A 37 27.83 -18.46 1.90
C LYS A 37 28.56 -17.12 1.71
N ASP A 38 28.68 -16.68 0.46
CA ASP A 38 29.33 -15.42 0.10
C ASP A 38 28.30 -14.26 0.01
N ALA A 39 27.03 -14.53 0.33
CA ALA A 39 26.01 -13.48 0.37
C ALA A 39 26.21 -12.57 1.58
N GLU A 40 26.27 -11.26 1.35
CA GLU A 40 26.53 -10.25 2.38
C GLU A 40 25.72 -8.97 2.11
N PHE A 41 25.29 -8.30 3.17
CA PHE A 41 24.61 -7.01 3.07
C PHE A 41 25.58 -5.91 2.65
N THR A 42 25.16 -5.03 1.74
CA THR A 42 25.91 -3.80 1.41
C THR A 42 26.12 -2.95 2.68
N HIS A 43 25.09 -2.86 3.53
CA HIS A 43 25.10 -2.11 4.80
C HIS A 43 25.16 -3.01 6.04
N LYS A 44 26.02 -4.04 6.02
CA LYS A 44 26.09 -5.06 7.07
C LYS A 44 26.20 -4.50 8.50
N THR A 45 27.01 -3.48 8.71
CA THR A 45 27.17 -2.86 10.04
C THR A 45 25.87 -2.26 10.55
N ASP A 46 25.09 -1.62 9.68
CA ASP A 46 23.82 -1.00 10.04
C ASP A 46 22.72 -2.03 10.24
N VAL A 47 22.71 -3.11 9.44
CA VAL A 47 21.83 -4.26 9.67
C VAL A 47 22.16 -4.95 11.00
N GLN A 48 23.43 -5.03 11.40
CA GLN A 48 23.81 -5.53 12.73
C GLN A 48 23.27 -4.64 13.85
N LYS A 49 23.40 -3.32 13.74
CA LYS A 49 22.80 -2.38 14.70
C LYS A 49 21.28 -2.55 14.78
N TRP A 50 20.62 -2.79 13.65
CA TRP A 50 19.19 -3.10 13.61
C TRP A 50 18.85 -4.41 14.33
N LEU A 51 19.66 -5.48 14.19
CA LEU A 51 19.49 -6.71 14.96
C LEU A 51 19.61 -6.47 16.48
N ASP A 52 20.51 -5.56 16.89
CA ASP A 52 20.65 -5.16 18.28
C ASP A 52 19.45 -4.31 18.75
N LEU A 53 18.89 -3.47 17.87
CA LEU A 53 17.70 -2.65 18.14
C LEU A 53 16.47 -3.52 18.43
N ILE A 54 16.15 -4.48 17.55
CA ILE A 54 14.97 -5.35 17.74
C ILE A 54 15.06 -6.25 18.96
N ARG A 55 16.26 -6.37 19.54
CA ARG A 55 16.57 -7.05 20.81
C ARG A 55 16.64 -6.11 22.01
N GLY A 56 16.43 -4.81 21.83
CA GLY A 56 16.56 -3.80 22.87
C GLY A 56 17.99 -3.63 23.40
N ALA A 57 18.99 -4.09 22.65
CA ALA A 57 20.41 -4.01 22.99
C ALA A 57 21.12 -2.80 22.34
N HIS A 58 20.41 -2.02 21.52
CA HIS A 58 20.96 -0.83 20.88
C HIS A 58 21.26 0.29 21.89
N LEU A 59 22.53 0.70 21.98
CA LEU A 59 23.05 1.59 23.02
C LEU A 59 22.34 2.97 23.06
N PRO A 60 22.20 3.72 21.94
CA PRO A 60 21.46 4.98 21.92
C PRO A 60 20.05 4.85 22.51
N THR A 61 19.26 3.86 22.05
CA THR A 61 17.90 3.64 22.54
C THR A 61 17.86 3.24 24.02
N GLN A 62 18.88 2.54 24.53
CA GLN A 62 18.97 2.24 25.97
C GLN A 62 19.20 3.50 26.81
N VAL A 63 19.99 4.46 26.33
CA VAL A 63 20.21 5.73 27.02
C VAL A 63 18.92 6.54 27.08
N ASP A 64 18.18 6.62 25.97
CA ASP A 64 16.92 7.35 25.95
C ASP A 64 15.83 6.67 26.78
N ALA A 65 15.76 5.33 26.75
CA ALA A 65 14.87 4.56 27.63
C ALA A 65 15.18 4.78 29.12
N MET A 66 16.46 4.92 29.49
CA MET A 66 16.84 5.27 30.87
C MET A 66 16.38 6.67 31.26
N ARG A 67 16.38 7.63 30.32
CA ARG A 67 15.88 8.99 30.55
C ARG A 67 14.34 9.03 30.67
N MET A 68 13.64 8.25 29.86
CA MET A 68 12.17 8.23 29.81
C MET A 68 11.54 7.31 30.87
N GLY A 69 12.33 6.41 31.48
CA GLY A 69 11.86 5.47 32.50
C GLY A 69 11.04 4.29 31.94
N THR A 70 10.88 4.20 30.63
CA THR A 70 10.14 3.14 29.92
C THR A 70 10.99 2.61 28.77
N ARG A 71 10.91 1.30 28.52
CA ARG A 71 11.57 0.67 27.36
C ARG A 71 10.55 0.46 26.24
N PRO A 72 10.90 0.76 24.99
CA PRO A 72 10.05 0.42 23.85
C PRO A 72 9.83 -1.10 23.76
N PRO A 73 8.63 -1.55 23.38
CA PRO A 73 8.31 -2.96 23.31
C PRO A 73 8.87 -3.59 22.03
N PHE A 74 10.20 -3.71 21.88
CA PHE A 74 10.79 -4.31 20.69
C PHE A 74 10.53 -5.82 20.62
N PRO A 75 10.40 -6.40 19.40
CA PRO A 75 10.00 -7.78 19.21
C PRO A 75 10.77 -8.78 20.09
N TYR A 76 12.09 -8.84 19.96
CA TYR A 76 12.93 -9.81 20.65
C TYR A 76 13.44 -9.32 22.02
N SER A 77 12.73 -8.39 22.66
CA SER A 77 13.10 -7.83 23.97
C SER A 77 11.93 -7.80 24.96
N ASP A 78 10.72 -7.53 24.49
CA ASP A 78 9.56 -7.35 25.36
C ASP A 78 8.98 -8.71 25.75
N VAL A 79 8.88 -8.96 27.05
CA VAL A 79 8.36 -10.22 27.62
C VAL A 79 6.95 -10.59 27.14
N ARG A 80 6.15 -9.61 26.71
CA ARG A 80 4.81 -9.82 26.16
C ARG A 80 4.83 -10.28 24.71
N LEU A 81 5.91 -10.01 23.98
CA LEU A 81 6.09 -10.35 22.56
C LEU A 81 6.91 -11.65 22.38
N LEU A 82 7.86 -11.93 23.27
CA LEU A 82 8.74 -13.11 23.18
C LEU A 82 8.00 -14.44 22.92
N PRO A 83 6.86 -14.76 23.56
CA PRO A 83 6.14 -16.01 23.30
C PRO A 83 5.67 -16.15 21.83
N TYR A 84 5.44 -15.03 21.14
CA TYR A 84 4.95 -15.00 19.76
C TYR A 84 6.07 -14.93 18.72
N LEU A 85 7.34 -14.97 19.15
CA LEU A 85 8.53 -14.96 18.30
C LEU A 85 9.27 -16.28 18.30
N GLN A 86 8.69 -17.33 18.88
CA GLN A 86 9.21 -18.69 18.79
C GLN A 86 9.30 -19.15 17.33
N HIS A 87 8.25 -18.90 16.54
CA HIS A 87 8.23 -19.12 15.10
C HIS A 87 7.84 -17.84 14.37
N SER A 88 8.82 -17.23 13.70
CA SER A 88 8.64 -15.96 12.98
C SER A 88 8.95 -16.09 11.50
N PHE A 89 8.23 -15.32 10.69
CA PHE A 89 8.46 -15.16 9.27
C PHE A 89 9.10 -13.79 8.99
N TRP A 90 10.24 -13.71 8.33
CA TRP A 90 10.88 -12.45 7.98
C TRP A 90 10.82 -12.28 6.46
N PHE A 91 10.25 -11.16 6.02
CA PHE A 91 9.97 -10.92 4.60
C PHE A 91 10.98 -9.93 4.02
N LEU A 92 12.02 -10.46 3.36
CA LEU A 92 13.16 -9.71 2.82
C LEU A 92 13.01 -9.36 1.33
N PRO A 93 13.82 -8.42 0.80
CA PRO A 93 13.65 -7.91 -0.56
C PRO A 93 13.88 -8.95 -1.66
N ASN A 94 14.94 -9.76 -1.52
CA ASN A 94 15.37 -10.69 -2.56
C ASN A 94 16.12 -11.90 -1.97
N VAL A 95 16.54 -12.83 -2.84
CA VAL A 95 17.20 -14.08 -2.45
C VAL A 95 18.55 -13.81 -1.77
N ALA A 96 19.33 -12.85 -2.27
CA ALA A 96 20.63 -12.51 -1.70
C ALA A 96 20.46 -11.95 -0.28
N ALA A 97 19.45 -11.12 -0.03
CA ALA A 97 19.14 -10.57 1.29
C ALA A 97 18.74 -11.68 2.28
N CYS A 98 17.92 -12.65 1.86
CA CYS A 98 17.61 -13.81 2.71
C CYS A 98 18.86 -14.62 3.09
N GLN A 99 19.78 -14.82 2.14
CA GLN A 99 21.03 -15.56 2.37
C GLN A 99 21.99 -14.76 3.25
N ALA A 100 22.16 -13.46 2.98
CA ALA A 100 22.97 -12.55 3.79
C ALA A 100 22.46 -12.46 5.23
N MET A 101 21.14 -12.40 5.44
CA MET A 101 20.55 -12.44 6.78
C MET A 101 20.88 -13.74 7.50
N ALA A 102 20.73 -14.89 6.83
CA ALA A 102 21.09 -16.17 7.43
C ALA A 102 22.58 -16.23 7.83
N ASN A 103 23.46 -15.74 6.96
CA ASN A 103 24.90 -15.68 7.24
C ASN A 103 25.19 -14.76 8.43
N LEU A 104 24.60 -13.57 8.47
CA LEU A 104 24.78 -12.60 9.56
C LEU A 104 24.30 -13.16 10.90
N LEU A 105 23.11 -13.76 10.95
CA LEU A 105 22.57 -14.38 12.16
C LEU A 105 23.46 -15.53 12.68
N ALA A 106 24.18 -16.22 11.79
CA ALA A 106 25.09 -17.30 12.14
C ALA A 106 26.49 -16.84 12.60
N GLU A 107 26.80 -15.54 12.52
CA GLU A 107 28.11 -15.03 12.95
C GLU A 107 28.32 -15.20 14.46
N LYS A 108 29.59 -15.31 14.88
CA LYS A 108 29.95 -15.71 16.25
C LYS A 108 29.47 -14.72 17.31
N GLN A 109 29.41 -13.43 16.99
CA GLN A 109 28.89 -12.40 17.90
C GLN A 109 27.37 -12.47 18.08
N ASN A 110 26.66 -13.11 17.16
CA ASN A 110 25.20 -13.18 17.11
C ASN A 110 24.65 -14.38 17.90
N VAL A 111 25.17 -14.60 19.11
CA VAL A 111 24.86 -15.77 19.97
C VAL A 111 23.37 -15.95 20.23
N PHE A 112 22.62 -14.86 20.46
CA PHE A 112 21.17 -14.92 20.68
C PHE A 112 20.42 -15.63 19.54
N TRP A 113 20.88 -15.43 18.30
CA TRP A 113 20.22 -15.98 17.12
C TRP A 113 20.55 -17.45 16.90
N GLN A 114 21.58 -18.00 17.56
CA GLN A 114 21.95 -19.41 17.47
C GLN A 114 20.94 -20.33 18.17
N ASP A 115 20.10 -19.79 19.06
CA ASP A 115 18.93 -20.49 19.62
C ASP A 115 17.84 -20.76 18.57
N TYR A 116 17.89 -20.09 17.42
CA TYR A 116 16.91 -20.22 16.36
C TYR A 116 17.46 -21.06 15.21
N GLN A 117 16.66 -22.02 14.74
CA GLN A 117 16.89 -22.64 13.46
C GLN A 117 16.48 -21.66 12.35
N VAL A 118 17.46 -21.10 11.65
CA VAL A 118 17.24 -20.17 10.54
C VAL A 118 17.04 -20.96 9.24
N LEU A 119 15.93 -20.67 8.54
CA LEU A 119 15.52 -21.36 7.31
C LEU A 119 15.46 -20.36 6.16
N VAL A 120 16.32 -20.53 5.17
CA VAL A 120 16.27 -19.73 3.94
C VAL A 120 15.28 -20.36 2.97
N VAL A 121 14.09 -19.78 2.88
CA VAL A 121 13.01 -20.19 1.98
C VAL A 121 12.95 -19.22 0.81
N ALA A 122 14.04 -19.15 0.06
CA ALA A 122 14.21 -18.28 -1.10
C ALA A 122 15.08 -18.94 -2.17
N GLY A 123 14.92 -18.52 -3.43
CA GLY A 123 15.69 -19.08 -4.56
C GLY A 123 15.40 -20.56 -4.82
N THR A 124 16.17 -21.19 -5.70
CA THR A 124 15.97 -22.58 -6.14
C THR A 124 16.26 -23.61 -5.05
N GLY A 125 17.17 -23.32 -4.12
CA GLY A 125 17.57 -24.22 -3.03
C GLY A 125 16.47 -24.54 -2.01
N ALA A 126 15.40 -23.74 -1.97
CA ALA A 126 14.27 -23.94 -1.05
C ALA A 126 13.19 -24.91 -1.57
N GLY A 127 13.34 -25.54 -2.75
CA GLY A 127 12.27 -26.31 -3.40
C GLY A 127 11.29 -25.44 -4.19
N ILE A 128 10.62 -25.99 -5.22
CA ILE A 128 9.75 -25.22 -6.13
C ILE A 128 8.31 -25.26 -5.59
N GLY A 129 7.65 -24.09 -5.52
CA GLY A 129 6.25 -24.00 -5.10
C GLY A 129 6.00 -24.58 -3.69
N LEU A 130 5.13 -25.58 -3.60
CA LEU A 130 4.74 -26.22 -2.34
C LEU A 130 5.85 -27.08 -1.73
N ASP A 131 6.85 -27.50 -2.51
CA ASP A 131 7.97 -28.30 -2.01
C ASP A 131 8.88 -27.53 -1.04
N ALA A 132 8.68 -26.21 -0.92
CA ALA A 132 9.32 -25.37 0.08
C ALA A 132 8.71 -25.48 1.48
N LEU A 133 7.51 -26.07 1.61
CA LEU A 133 6.78 -26.17 2.87
C LEU A 133 7.24 -27.33 3.77
N PRO A 134 7.53 -28.55 3.27
CA PRO A 134 7.95 -29.66 4.12
C PRO A 134 9.18 -29.36 5.00
N PRO A 135 10.27 -28.73 4.51
CA PRO A 135 11.42 -28.39 5.36
C PRO A 135 11.05 -27.45 6.52
N VAL A 136 10.17 -26.47 6.25
CA VAL A 136 9.67 -25.54 7.27
C VAL A 136 8.88 -26.29 8.34
N ARG A 137 7.96 -27.16 7.93
CA ARG A 137 7.17 -27.97 8.88
C ARG A 137 8.02 -28.92 9.70
N ALA A 138 9.04 -29.52 9.09
CA ALA A 138 9.95 -30.42 9.79
C ALA A 138 10.76 -29.67 10.87
N ALA A 139 11.26 -28.47 10.55
CA ALA A 139 12.01 -27.64 11.50
C ALA A 139 11.13 -27.11 12.66
N ILE A 140 9.87 -26.75 12.36
CA ILE A 140 8.91 -26.31 13.38
C ILE A 140 8.47 -27.50 14.27
N GLY A 141 8.28 -28.68 13.69
CA GLY A 141 7.76 -29.84 14.41
C GLY A 141 6.35 -29.60 14.94
N ASP A 142 6.15 -29.84 16.23
CA ASP A 142 4.89 -29.58 16.92
C ASP A 142 4.64 -28.07 17.17
N GLY A 143 5.71 -27.27 17.24
CA GLY A 143 5.71 -25.84 17.47
C GLY A 143 6.03 -25.42 18.91
N HIS A 144 6.35 -26.35 19.81
CA HIS A 144 6.54 -26.07 21.24
C HIS A 144 8.00 -26.12 21.69
N ASP A 145 8.79 -27.04 21.13
CA ASP A 145 10.16 -27.30 21.60
C ASP A 145 11.24 -26.67 20.72
N THR A 146 10.87 -26.12 19.57
CA THR A 146 11.81 -25.54 18.60
C THR A 146 11.60 -24.04 18.48
N LYS A 147 12.63 -23.34 17.99
CA LYS A 147 12.54 -21.93 17.62
C LYS A 147 13.01 -21.79 16.18
N THR A 148 12.24 -21.09 15.34
CA THR A 148 12.57 -20.98 13.91
C THR A 148 12.42 -19.55 13.39
N ILE A 149 13.36 -19.12 12.55
CA ILE A 149 13.22 -17.91 11.74
C ILE A 149 13.14 -18.34 10.28
N THR A 150 11.98 -18.13 9.64
CA THR A 150 11.80 -18.39 8.21
C THR A 150 12.09 -17.12 7.42
N LEU A 151 13.14 -17.11 6.62
CA LEU A 151 13.52 -16.01 5.75
C LEU A 151 12.98 -16.25 4.34
N SER A 152 12.16 -15.34 3.82
CA SER A 152 11.59 -15.46 2.48
C SER A 152 11.55 -14.10 1.78
N CYS A 153 11.63 -14.13 0.45
CA CYS A 153 11.44 -12.96 -0.40
C CYS A 153 10.21 -13.09 -1.34
N GLY A 154 9.30 -14.04 -1.04
CA GLY A 154 8.05 -14.23 -1.80
C GLY A 154 7.57 -15.67 -1.89
N LYS A 155 8.34 -16.65 -1.40
CA LYS A 155 7.85 -18.02 -1.25
C LYS A 155 7.02 -18.16 0.02
N LEU A 156 6.04 -19.06 -0.03
CA LEU A 156 5.12 -19.34 1.07
C LEU A 156 4.25 -18.14 1.51
N THR A 157 4.18 -17.08 0.69
CA THR A 157 3.26 -15.95 0.91
C THR A 157 1.87 -16.22 0.35
N THR A 158 1.71 -17.24 -0.50
CA THR A 158 0.45 -17.61 -1.15
C THR A 158 0.18 -19.11 -1.04
N GLY A 159 -1.10 -19.50 -0.93
CA GLY A 159 -1.54 -20.89 -1.08
C GLY A 159 -1.10 -21.88 0.02
N VAL A 160 -0.51 -21.40 1.13
CA VAL A 160 -0.04 -22.26 2.23
C VAL A 160 -0.45 -21.74 3.60
N THR A 161 -0.54 -22.67 4.55
CA THR A 161 -0.83 -22.41 5.95
C THR A 161 0.24 -23.05 6.84
N VAL A 162 0.87 -22.22 7.68
CA VAL A 162 1.76 -22.62 8.78
C VAL A 162 1.20 -21.99 10.05
N LYS A 163 0.42 -22.76 10.81
CA LYS A 163 -0.35 -22.26 11.96
C LYS A 163 0.55 -21.75 13.09
N GLN A 164 1.76 -22.29 13.23
CA GLN A 164 2.70 -21.94 14.29
C GLN A 164 3.32 -20.55 14.11
N TRP A 165 3.38 -20.01 12.89
CA TRP A 165 3.89 -18.65 12.69
C TRP A 165 3.01 -17.64 13.41
N SER A 166 3.59 -16.98 14.40
CA SER A 166 2.89 -16.05 15.28
C SER A 166 3.25 -14.61 15.02
N SER A 167 4.38 -14.38 14.33
CA SER A 167 4.86 -13.04 14.01
C SER A 167 5.47 -12.98 12.61
N ILE A 168 5.30 -11.83 11.96
CA ILE A 168 5.98 -11.47 10.71
C ILE A 168 6.75 -10.16 10.85
N LEU A 169 7.98 -10.11 10.33
CA LEU A 169 8.76 -8.89 10.18
C LEU A 169 8.73 -8.46 8.70
N MET A 170 8.23 -7.26 8.44
CA MET A 170 8.15 -6.66 7.10
C MET A 170 9.46 -5.92 6.80
N LEU A 171 10.41 -6.58 6.14
CA LEU A 171 11.79 -6.09 5.91
C LEU A 171 12.05 -5.72 4.43
N ARG A 172 11.00 -5.35 3.70
CA ARG A 172 11.08 -4.96 2.29
C ARG A 172 10.00 -3.95 1.98
N ASN A 173 10.21 -3.15 0.96
CA ASN A 173 9.16 -2.32 0.39
C ASN A 173 8.21 -3.17 -0.45
N LEU A 174 6.91 -3.00 -0.19
CA LEU A 174 5.82 -3.61 -0.92
C LEU A 174 5.02 -2.49 -1.57
N ASN A 175 4.85 -2.59 -2.88
CA ASN A 175 4.26 -1.52 -3.69
C ASN A 175 2.74 -1.65 -3.80
N SER A 176 2.15 -2.77 -3.36
CA SER A 176 0.70 -2.96 -3.37
C SER A 176 0.20 -3.38 -1.97
N PRO A 177 -0.91 -2.79 -1.50
CA PRO A 177 -1.51 -3.17 -0.22
C PRO A 177 -1.90 -4.64 -0.17
N GLU A 178 -2.35 -5.21 -1.30
CA GLU A 178 -2.73 -6.62 -1.39
C GLU A 178 -1.56 -7.54 -1.06
N THR A 179 -0.36 -7.24 -1.59
CA THR A 179 0.84 -8.05 -1.32
C THR A 179 1.26 -7.93 0.14
N TYR A 180 1.16 -6.72 0.71
CA TYR A 180 1.43 -6.46 2.12
C TYR A 180 0.50 -7.27 3.03
N PHE A 181 -0.81 -7.15 2.83
CA PHE A 181 -1.79 -7.85 3.65
C PHE A 181 -1.80 -9.36 3.39
N GLN A 182 -1.56 -9.81 2.16
CA GLN A 182 -1.44 -11.24 1.85
C GLN A 182 -0.30 -11.90 2.63
N ALA A 183 0.84 -11.21 2.76
CA ALA A 183 1.95 -11.64 3.60
C ALA A 183 1.61 -11.54 5.09
N ALA A 184 1.03 -10.42 5.55
CA ALA A 184 0.63 -10.22 6.94
C ALA A 184 -0.33 -11.30 7.43
N PHE A 185 -1.35 -11.64 6.63
CA PHE A 185 -2.35 -12.65 6.98
C PHE A 185 -1.77 -14.07 7.04
N ARG A 186 -0.54 -14.32 6.57
CA ARG A 186 0.10 -15.64 6.74
C ARG A 186 0.25 -16.05 8.20
N VAL A 187 0.44 -15.08 9.10
CA VAL A 187 0.61 -15.35 10.53
C VAL A 187 -0.71 -15.32 11.30
N GLN A 188 -1.83 -14.99 10.64
CA GLN A 188 -3.15 -14.91 11.26
C GLN A 188 -3.85 -16.26 11.41
N SER A 189 -3.46 -17.29 10.65
CA SER A 189 -4.13 -18.60 10.68
C SER A 189 -4.16 -19.18 12.09
N PRO A 190 -5.31 -19.62 12.63
CA PRO A 190 -5.42 -20.07 14.01
C PRO A 190 -4.56 -21.30 14.28
N TRP A 191 -3.98 -21.35 15.47
CA TRP A 191 -3.33 -22.55 16.00
C TRP A 191 -4.07 -22.98 17.25
N SER A 192 -4.69 -24.15 17.19
CA SER A 192 -5.54 -24.67 18.24
C SER A 192 -5.41 -26.18 18.39
N ILE A 193 -5.79 -26.66 19.58
CA ILE A 193 -5.93 -28.07 19.92
C ILE A 193 -7.42 -28.36 20.07
N LYS A 194 -7.93 -29.33 19.32
CA LYS A 194 -9.32 -29.82 19.48
C LYS A 194 -9.37 -30.86 20.59
N ASN A 195 -10.42 -30.80 21.40
CA ASN A 195 -10.67 -31.69 22.54
C ASN A 195 -9.43 -31.79 23.46
N PRO A 196 -8.95 -30.66 24.03
CA PRO A 196 -7.70 -30.64 24.80
C PRO A 196 -7.74 -31.55 26.03
N ASP A 197 -8.90 -31.67 26.69
CA ASP A 197 -9.08 -32.45 27.93
C ASP A 197 -9.67 -33.85 27.68
N GLY A 198 -10.01 -34.18 26.42
CA GLY A 198 -10.49 -35.50 26.00
C GLY A 198 -11.98 -35.76 26.22
N ASP A 199 -12.67 -34.95 27.02
CA ASP A 199 -14.05 -35.13 27.47
C ASP A 199 -15.10 -34.40 26.60
N ASN A 200 -14.71 -33.32 25.92
CA ASN A 200 -15.60 -32.51 25.09
C ASN A 200 -15.06 -32.36 23.66
N PRO A 201 -15.61 -33.13 22.69
CA PRO A 201 -15.22 -33.07 21.28
C PRO A 201 -15.38 -31.68 20.62
N SER A 202 -16.23 -30.82 21.19
CA SER A 202 -16.47 -29.45 20.71
C SER A 202 -15.57 -28.40 21.38
N ALA A 203 -14.82 -28.77 22.42
CA ALA A 203 -13.89 -27.86 23.07
C ALA A 203 -12.64 -27.64 22.20
N GLU A 204 -12.17 -26.40 22.16
CA GLU A 204 -10.97 -26.01 21.40
C GLU A 204 -10.12 -25.07 22.25
N ALA A 205 -8.86 -25.45 22.48
CA ALA A 205 -7.87 -24.59 23.13
C ALA A 205 -7.10 -23.82 22.06
N VAL A 206 -7.21 -22.49 22.06
CA VAL A 206 -6.49 -21.62 21.12
C VAL A 206 -5.09 -21.33 21.66
N LEU A 207 -4.07 -21.91 21.03
CA LEU A 207 -2.66 -21.72 21.39
C LEU A 207 -2.11 -20.38 20.90
N LYS A 208 -2.67 -19.85 19.80
CA LYS A 208 -2.32 -18.56 19.23
C LYS A 208 -3.53 -17.61 19.22
N PRO A 209 -3.80 -16.90 20.33
CA PRO A 209 -4.93 -15.96 20.42
C PRO A 209 -4.66 -14.64 19.69
N VAL A 210 -3.38 -14.32 19.44
CA VAL A 210 -2.95 -13.10 18.75
C VAL A 210 -1.74 -13.39 17.89
N CYS A 211 -1.55 -12.59 16.84
CA CYS A 211 -0.38 -12.58 15.98
C CYS A 211 0.07 -11.14 15.72
N PHE A 212 1.35 -10.98 15.38
CA PHE A 212 2.00 -9.68 15.27
C PHE A 212 2.60 -9.44 13.89
N VAL A 213 2.42 -8.24 13.38
CA VAL A 213 3.12 -7.71 12.22
C VAL A 213 4.05 -6.61 12.73
N PHE A 214 5.33 -6.71 12.44
CA PHE A 214 6.33 -5.73 12.82
C PHE A 214 6.87 -5.04 11.57
N ASP A 215 6.77 -3.72 11.52
CA ASP A 215 7.23 -2.90 10.41
C ASP A 215 8.15 -1.78 10.91
N PHE A 216 9.20 -1.49 10.16
CA PHE A 216 10.25 -0.54 10.52
C PHE A 216 10.26 0.70 9.59
N ALA A 217 9.26 0.81 8.72
CA ALA A 217 8.99 1.99 7.90
C ALA A 217 7.56 2.48 8.19
N PRO A 218 7.34 3.24 9.28
CA PRO A 218 6.01 3.54 9.80
C PRO A 218 5.12 4.26 8.78
N THR A 219 5.61 5.33 8.16
CA THR A 219 4.87 6.09 7.14
C THR A 219 4.37 5.19 6.01
N ARG A 220 5.24 4.31 5.51
CA ARG A 220 4.89 3.35 4.46
C ARG A 220 3.88 2.33 4.93
N ALA A 221 4.07 1.74 6.11
CA ALA A 221 3.17 0.73 6.67
C ALA A 221 1.76 1.28 6.86
N LEU A 222 1.64 2.50 7.41
CA LEU A 222 0.38 3.18 7.62
C LEU A 222 -0.29 3.57 6.29
N ARG A 223 0.49 3.95 5.27
CA ARG A 223 0.00 4.13 3.90
C ARG A 223 -0.60 2.85 3.33
N GLN A 224 0.04 1.69 3.51
CA GLN A 224 -0.53 0.41 3.07
C GLN A 224 -1.90 0.14 3.74
N ILE A 225 -2.07 0.49 5.01
CA ILE A 225 -3.35 0.35 5.73
C ILE A 225 -4.41 1.30 5.15
N ALA A 226 -4.04 2.57 4.96
CA ALA A 226 -4.93 3.58 4.41
C ALA A 226 -5.44 3.19 3.01
N ASP A 227 -4.50 2.80 2.13
CA ASP A 227 -4.80 2.43 0.75
C ASP A 227 -5.64 1.14 0.70
N TYR A 228 -5.34 0.14 1.55
CA TYR A 228 -6.13 -1.09 1.63
C TYR A 228 -7.54 -0.84 2.16
N GLY A 229 -7.68 -0.07 3.24
CA GLY A 229 -8.97 0.28 3.83
C GLY A 229 -9.86 0.98 2.82
N ALA A 230 -9.33 1.98 2.12
CA ALA A 230 -10.05 2.67 1.05
C ALA A 230 -10.42 1.74 -0.13
N GLY A 231 -9.60 0.73 -0.44
CA GLY A 231 -9.89 -0.26 -1.47
C GLY A 231 -10.96 -1.29 -1.09
N LEU A 232 -11.15 -1.57 0.21
CA LEU A 232 -12.16 -2.52 0.69
C LEU A 232 -13.59 -1.99 0.57
N SER A 233 -13.76 -0.68 0.76
CA SER A 233 -15.08 -0.03 0.75
C SER A 233 -15.06 1.20 -0.17
N PRO A 234 -14.94 1.00 -1.50
CA PRO A 234 -14.82 2.10 -2.46
C PRO A 234 -16.09 2.97 -2.53
N GLU A 235 -17.23 2.43 -2.11
CA GLU A 235 -18.52 3.12 -2.03
C GLU A 235 -18.67 3.98 -0.77
N THR A 236 -17.77 3.84 0.23
CA THR A 236 -17.84 4.62 1.46
C THR A 236 -17.39 6.06 1.17
N PRO A 237 -18.27 7.07 1.38
CA PRO A 237 -17.94 8.45 1.05
C PRO A 237 -16.78 9.03 1.86
N ASN A 238 -16.52 8.49 3.06
CA ASN A 238 -15.42 8.92 3.93
C ASN A 238 -14.33 7.83 4.04
N PRO A 239 -13.15 8.04 3.45
CA PRO A 239 -12.01 7.13 3.57
C PRO A 239 -11.61 6.82 5.02
N GLU A 240 -11.82 7.75 5.95
CA GLU A 240 -11.53 7.53 7.37
C GLU A 240 -12.41 6.47 8.00
N GLN A 241 -13.69 6.38 7.61
CA GLN A 241 -14.59 5.32 8.09
C GLN A 241 -14.12 3.94 7.60
N ALA A 242 -13.68 3.85 6.35
CA ALA A 242 -13.15 2.60 5.79
C ALA A 242 -11.87 2.16 6.53
N VAL A 243 -10.99 3.09 6.88
CA VAL A 243 -9.80 2.81 7.70
C VAL A 243 -10.19 2.46 9.13
N GLU A 244 -11.17 3.14 9.73
CA GLU A 244 -11.66 2.86 11.08
C GLU A 244 -12.21 1.43 11.21
N GLU A 245 -12.97 0.97 10.23
CA GLU A 245 -13.46 -0.41 10.17
C GLU A 245 -12.31 -1.42 10.12
N LEU A 246 -11.29 -1.17 9.31
CA LEU A 246 -10.11 -2.04 9.22
C LEU A 246 -9.34 -2.10 10.54
N VAL A 247 -9.12 -0.95 11.18
CA VAL A 247 -8.32 -0.83 12.42
C VAL A 247 -9.02 -1.47 13.63
N LYS A 248 -10.35 -1.60 13.61
CA LYS A 248 -11.09 -2.39 14.61
C LYS A 248 -10.63 -3.86 14.65
N PHE A 249 -10.26 -4.43 13.50
CA PHE A 249 -9.76 -5.81 13.41
C PHE A 249 -8.23 -5.92 13.46
N LEU A 250 -7.53 -4.83 13.12
CA LEU A 250 -6.09 -4.70 13.17
C LEU A 250 -5.68 -3.46 13.96
N PRO A 251 -5.63 -3.53 15.30
CA PRO A 251 -5.08 -2.45 16.11
C PRO A 251 -3.64 -2.15 15.69
N VAL A 252 -3.37 -0.86 15.48
CA VAL A 252 -2.07 -0.33 15.05
C VAL A 252 -1.43 0.39 16.23
N LEU A 253 -0.20 0.00 16.55
CA LEU A 253 0.62 0.68 17.54
C LEU A 253 1.86 1.26 16.85
N ALA A 254 2.12 2.54 17.06
CA ALA A 254 3.27 3.24 16.48
C ALA A 254 4.23 3.68 17.58
N TYR A 255 5.51 3.39 17.37
CA TYR A 255 6.60 3.90 18.17
C TYR A 255 7.27 5.07 17.44
N ASP A 256 7.23 6.25 18.06
CA ASP A 256 7.73 7.53 17.53
C ASP A 256 9.20 7.84 17.93
N GLY A 257 9.92 6.83 18.42
CA GLY A 257 11.26 6.99 19.02
C GLY A 257 11.22 7.28 20.53
N SER A 258 10.05 7.58 21.11
CA SER A 258 9.89 7.84 22.53
C SER A 258 8.88 6.89 23.18
N ASN A 259 7.64 6.85 22.67
CA ASN A 259 6.54 6.10 23.25
C ASN A 259 5.84 5.23 22.20
N MET A 260 5.35 4.07 22.65
CA MET A 260 4.45 3.24 21.84
C MET A 260 3.01 3.68 22.11
N THR A 261 2.32 4.21 21.11
CA THR A 261 0.93 4.66 21.21
C THR A 261 0.04 3.91 20.24
N GLN A 262 -1.22 3.69 20.61
CA GLN A 262 -2.20 3.17 19.66
C GLN A 262 -2.67 4.32 18.77
N VAL A 263 -2.61 4.12 17.46
CA VAL A 263 -3.00 5.12 16.46
C VAL A 263 -4.42 4.82 16.00
N ASP A 264 -5.27 5.84 15.99
CA ASP A 264 -6.63 5.76 15.44
C ASP A 264 -6.63 5.99 13.91
N ALA A 265 -7.81 5.91 13.29
CA ALA A 265 -7.96 6.07 11.84
C ALA A 265 -7.46 7.43 11.35
N GLY A 266 -7.77 8.50 12.10
CA GLY A 266 -7.29 9.85 11.83
C GLY A 266 -5.77 9.93 11.84
N GLY A 267 -5.13 9.48 12.93
CA GLY A 267 -3.68 9.48 13.05
C GLY A 267 -2.98 8.61 12.00
N ILE A 268 -3.57 7.48 11.59
CA ILE A 268 -3.03 6.63 10.51
C ILE A 268 -2.98 7.41 9.20
N LEU A 269 -4.07 8.13 8.88
CA LEU A 269 -4.16 8.92 7.67
C LEU A 269 -3.27 10.16 7.72
N ASP A 270 -3.15 10.81 8.87
CA ASP A 270 -2.22 11.93 9.07
C ASP A 270 -0.78 11.50 8.82
N ILE A 271 -0.34 10.39 9.44
CA ILE A 271 1.03 9.90 9.28
C ILE A 271 1.26 9.40 7.85
N ALA A 272 0.33 8.64 7.26
CA ALA A 272 0.44 8.18 5.87
C ALA A 272 0.61 9.32 4.86
N MET A 273 0.03 10.48 5.17
CA MET A 273 0.07 11.69 4.35
C MET A 273 1.20 12.66 4.72
N SER A 274 1.78 12.57 5.91
CA SER A 274 2.78 13.52 6.45
C SER A 274 4.06 13.67 5.61
N GLY A 275 4.40 12.70 4.76
CA GLY A 275 5.52 12.77 3.80
C GLY A 275 5.15 13.28 2.40
N THR A 276 3.88 13.66 2.16
CA THR A 276 3.41 14.04 0.82
C THR A 276 3.58 15.54 0.60
N SER A 277 4.58 15.95 -0.17
CA SER A 277 4.72 17.34 -0.60
C SER A 277 3.61 17.75 -1.59
N ALA A 278 3.35 19.06 -1.74
CA ALA A 278 2.46 19.59 -2.78
C ALA A 278 2.83 19.07 -4.18
N THR A 279 4.14 18.93 -4.46
CA THR A 279 4.64 18.39 -5.74
C THR A 279 4.21 16.94 -5.95
N LEU A 280 4.18 16.12 -4.91
CA LEU A 280 3.77 14.71 -4.99
C LEU A 280 2.26 14.57 -5.12
N LEU A 281 1.49 15.44 -4.45
CA LEU A 281 0.05 15.53 -4.66
C LEU A 281 -0.28 15.91 -6.10
N ALA A 282 0.42 16.88 -6.67
CA ALA A 282 0.27 17.25 -8.08
C ALA A 282 0.58 16.07 -9.01
N ARG A 283 1.67 15.32 -8.75
CA ARG A 283 2.02 14.11 -9.52
C ARG A 283 0.95 13.01 -9.42
N LYS A 284 0.26 12.86 -8.28
CA LYS A 284 -0.86 11.90 -8.17
C LYS A 284 -1.98 12.23 -9.17
N TRP A 285 -2.28 13.52 -9.39
CA TRP A 285 -3.26 13.99 -10.37
C TRP A 285 -2.83 13.84 -11.83
N GLU A 286 -1.53 13.68 -12.07
CA GLU A 286 -0.94 13.36 -13.39
C GLU A 286 -0.87 11.84 -13.64
N SER A 287 -1.28 11.01 -12.68
CA SER A 287 -1.13 9.57 -12.78
C SER A 287 -2.12 8.94 -13.77
N ALA A 288 -1.58 8.06 -14.61
CA ALA A 288 -2.35 7.22 -15.53
C ALA A 288 -3.36 6.29 -14.83
N ILE A 289 -3.19 6.02 -13.52
CA ILE A 289 -4.08 5.14 -12.75
C ILE A 289 -5.47 5.75 -12.49
N LEU A 290 -5.58 7.08 -12.61
CA LEU A 290 -6.84 7.80 -12.38
C LEU A 290 -7.87 7.55 -13.49
N VAL A 291 -7.43 7.02 -14.63
CA VAL A 291 -8.27 6.87 -15.82
C VAL A 291 -8.15 5.46 -16.37
N ASN A 292 -9.25 4.91 -16.84
CA ASN A 292 -9.27 3.60 -17.48
C ASN A 292 -9.42 3.75 -19.00
N VAL A 293 -8.53 3.10 -19.74
CA VAL A 293 -8.50 3.08 -21.21
C VAL A 293 -8.41 1.63 -21.74
N ASP A 294 -8.94 0.67 -21.00
CA ASP A 294 -9.08 -0.71 -21.44
C ASP A 294 -10.13 -0.87 -22.57
N ASN A 295 -10.11 -2.00 -23.28
CA ASN A 295 -10.99 -2.20 -24.44
C ASN A 295 -12.47 -2.13 -24.06
N ASP A 296 -12.82 -2.63 -22.87
CA ASP A 296 -14.20 -2.76 -22.46
C ASP A 296 -14.79 -1.38 -22.12
N THR A 297 -13.99 -0.54 -21.48
CA THR A 297 -14.31 0.86 -21.17
C THR A 297 -14.43 1.69 -22.44
N LEU A 298 -13.48 1.56 -23.38
CA LEU A 298 -13.57 2.26 -24.66
C LEU A 298 -14.80 1.82 -25.47
N ARG A 299 -15.18 0.53 -25.44
CA ARG A 299 -16.43 0.07 -26.07
C ARG A 299 -17.67 0.66 -25.40
N LYS A 300 -17.70 0.74 -24.07
CA LYS A 300 -18.81 1.36 -23.33
C LYS A 300 -19.02 2.82 -23.75
N ILE A 301 -17.93 3.58 -23.93
CA ILE A 301 -17.99 4.95 -24.46
C ILE A 301 -18.57 4.94 -25.87
N MET A 302 -18.04 4.12 -26.78
CA MET A 302 -18.51 4.07 -28.18
C MET A 302 -19.98 3.66 -28.32
N ASN A 303 -20.45 2.76 -27.46
CA ASN A 303 -21.83 2.25 -27.49
C ASN A 303 -22.84 3.18 -26.81
N ASN A 304 -22.39 4.29 -26.21
CA ASN A 304 -23.24 5.28 -25.56
C ASN A 304 -23.03 6.65 -26.24
N PRO A 305 -24.00 7.12 -27.06
CA PRO A 305 -23.89 8.39 -27.79
C PRO A 305 -23.62 9.60 -26.88
N ASP A 306 -24.22 9.64 -25.70
CA ASP A 306 -24.06 10.73 -24.74
C ASP A 306 -22.64 10.72 -24.15
N ALA A 307 -22.12 9.54 -23.80
CA ALA A 307 -20.75 9.40 -23.31
C ALA A 307 -19.70 9.76 -24.38
N LEU A 308 -19.93 9.36 -25.63
CA LEU A 308 -19.05 9.73 -26.74
C LEU A 308 -19.06 11.25 -26.95
N SER A 309 -20.24 11.87 -26.94
CA SER A 309 -20.40 13.33 -27.03
C SER A 309 -19.67 14.05 -25.88
N ALA A 310 -19.84 13.57 -24.64
CA ALA A 310 -19.17 14.09 -23.46
C ALA A 310 -17.65 14.05 -23.62
N VAL A 311 -17.07 12.90 -23.97
CA VAL A 311 -15.60 12.79 -24.16
C VAL A 311 -15.10 13.73 -25.27
N MET A 312 -15.87 13.91 -26.34
CA MET A 312 -15.51 14.82 -27.43
C MET A 312 -15.60 16.31 -27.05
N ASN A 313 -16.27 16.65 -25.95
CA ASN A 313 -16.31 18.00 -25.39
C ASN A 313 -15.12 18.30 -24.47
N ILE A 314 -14.38 17.28 -24.03
CA ILE A 314 -13.14 17.46 -23.28
C ILE A 314 -12.08 18.12 -24.18
N GLU A 315 -11.35 19.07 -23.62
CA GLU A 315 -10.35 19.83 -24.37
C GLU A 315 -9.31 18.93 -25.06
N GLY A 316 -9.13 19.15 -26.36
CA GLY A 316 -8.13 18.44 -27.15
C GLY A 316 -8.54 17.05 -27.64
N PHE A 317 -9.72 16.53 -27.29
CA PHE A 317 -10.26 15.30 -27.90
C PHE A 317 -10.74 15.51 -29.33
N ARG A 318 -11.27 16.69 -29.66
CA ARG A 318 -11.67 17.03 -31.05
C ARG A 318 -10.53 16.89 -32.07
N ALA A 319 -9.29 17.11 -31.63
CA ALA A 319 -8.10 16.98 -32.48
C ALA A 319 -7.68 15.51 -32.71
N LEU A 320 -8.20 14.56 -31.92
CA LEU A 320 -7.86 13.14 -32.03
C LEU A 320 -8.71 12.39 -33.06
N GLY A 321 -9.86 12.97 -33.46
CA GLY A 321 -10.80 12.37 -34.41
C GLY A 321 -11.75 11.37 -33.76
N ASN A 322 -12.94 11.22 -34.35
CA ASN A 322 -14.00 10.34 -33.82
C ASN A 322 -13.64 8.84 -33.96
N ASP A 323 -12.73 8.51 -34.88
CA ASP A 323 -12.31 7.15 -35.22
C ASP A 323 -11.21 6.60 -34.29
N ILE A 324 -10.69 7.40 -33.37
CA ILE A 324 -9.57 6.97 -32.52
C ILE A 324 -9.95 5.79 -31.62
N PHE A 325 -11.16 5.81 -31.05
CA PHE A 325 -11.67 4.74 -30.19
C PHE A 325 -11.85 3.45 -30.98
N GLU A 326 -12.52 3.53 -32.14
CA GLU A 326 -12.70 2.42 -33.08
C GLU A 326 -11.36 1.84 -33.51
N THR A 327 -10.40 2.70 -33.86
CA THR A 327 -9.06 2.24 -34.27
C THR A 327 -8.39 1.45 -33.14
N VAL A 328 -8.44 1.95 -31.90
CA VAL A 328 -7.80 1.28 -30.76
C VAL A 328 -8.46 -0.06 -30.49
N VAL A 329 -9.79 -0.11 -30.43
CA VAL A 329 -10.54 -1.34 -30.15
C VAL A 329 -10.32 -2.36 -31.27
N ASN A 330 -10.61 -1.99 -32.52
CA ASN A 330 -10.57 -2.91 -33.66
C ASN A 330 -9.15 -3.43 -33.94
N LYS A 331 -8.13 -2.57 -33.95
CA LYS A 331 -6.74 -3.02 -34.17
C LYS A 331 -6.23 -3.88 -33.01
N SER A 332 -6.58 -3.54 -31.77
CA SER A 332 -6.13 -4.35 -30.63
C SER A 332 -6.73 -5.77 -30.64
N ASP A 333 -8.01 -5.90 -31.03
CA ASP A 333 -8.68 -7.19 -31.14
C ASP A 333 -8.14 -8.00 -32.33
N ALA A 334 -7.92 -7.35 -33.48
CA ALA A 334 -7.33 -7.98 -34.67
C ALA A 334 -5.94 -8.54 -34.37
N VAL A 335 -5.06 -7.75 -33.72
CA VAL A 335 -3.72 -8.20 -33.31
C VAL A 335 -3.79 -9.35 -32.31
N LYS A 336 -4.69 -9.28 -31.30
CA LYS A 336 -4.88 -10.37 -30.32
C LYS A 336 -5.36 -11.65 -30.99
N LYS A 337 -6.32 -11.56 -31.91
CA LYS A 337 -6.87 -12.69 -32.66
C LYS A 337 -5.81 -13.32 -33.55
N ALA A 338 -5.09 -12.51 -34.34
CA ALA A 338 -4.01 -12.98 -35.21
C ALA A 338 -2.89 -13.69 -34.43
N LYS A 339 -2.48 -13.16 -33.28
CA LYS A 339 -1.49 -13.82 -32.41
C LYS A 339 -2.00 -15.14 -31.81
N LYS A 340 -3.29 -15.21 -31.47
CA LYS A 340 -3.90 -16.43 -30.90
C LYS A 340 -4.10 -17.53 -31.93
N GLU A 341 -4.49 -17.17 -33.15
CA GLU A 341 -4.74 -18.12 -34.24
C GLU A 341 -3.45 -18.64 -34.86
N LYS A 342 -2.41 -17.80 -34.99
CA LYS A 342 -1.15 -18.18 -35.65
C LYS A 342 -0.05 -18.68 -34.70
N GLY A 343 -0.10 -18.39 -33.40
CA GLY A 343 0.85 -18.93 -32.43
C GLY A 343 2.33 -18.80 -32.86
N GLU A 344 3.01 -19.95 -33.05
CA GLU A 344 4.40 -20.02 -33.51
C GLU A 344 4.58 -19.92 -35.04
N ASP A 345 3.50 -20.03 -35.83
CA ASP A 345 3.51 -20.01 -37.30
C ASP A 345 3.54 -18.58 -37.89
N ILE A 346 3.77 -17.56 -37.07
CA ILE A 346 3.84 -16.17 -37.54
C ILE A 346 5.13 -15.96 -38.33
N THR A 347 4.98 -15.60 -39.61
CA THR A 347 6.13 -15.29 -40.46
C THR A 347 6.84 -14.00 -40.01
N PRO A 348 8.14 -13.82 -40.30
CA PRO A 348 8.87 -12.60 -39.95
C PRO A 348 8.24 -11.32 -40.51
N ALA A 349 7.60 -11.39 -41.69
CA ALA A 349 6.91 -10.26 -42.31
C ALA A 349 5.63 -9.89 -41.56
N GLU A 350 4.78 -10.87 -41.27
CA GLU A 350 3.55 -10.67 -40.48
C GLU A 350 3.86 -10.22 -39.06
N LYS A 351 4.94 -10.73 -38.46
CA LYS A 351 5.41 -10.29 -37.15
C LYS A 351 5.75 -8.80 -37.15
N LYS A 352 6.38 -8.30 -38.22
CA LYS A 352 6.73 -6.89 -38.39
C LYS A 352 5.48 -6.02 -38.54
N GLU A 353 4.49 -6.49 -39.31
CA GLU A 353 3.20 -5.81 -39.49
C GLU A 353 2.39 -5.75 -38.20
N LEU A 354 2.21 -6.90 -37.52
CA LEU A 354 1.54 -6.97 -36.21
C LEU A 354 2.23 -6.09 -35.15
N THR A 355 3.56 -5.97 -35.19
CA THR A 355 4.31 -5.08 -34.29
C THR A 355 4.06 -3.61 -34.62
N ALA A 356 3.93 -3.26 -35.91
CA ALA A 356 3.62 -1.89 -36.33
C ALA A 356 2.19 -1.49 -35.93
N GLU A 357 1.20 -2.37 -36.18
CA GLU A 357 -0.18 -2.16 -35.72
C GLU A 357 -0.27 -2.08 -34.20
N GLU A 358 0.50 -2.91 -33.49
CA GLU A 358 0.58 -2.89 -32.03
C GLU A 358 1.13 -1.57 -31.49
N LYS A 359 2.17 -1.04 -32.13
CA LYS A 359 2.72 0.26 -31.79
C LYS A 359 1.72 1.39 -32.06
N GLU A 360 0.98 1.31 -33.15
CA GLU A 360 -0.02 2.31 -33.52
C GLU A 360 -1.17 2.38 -32.52
N TYR A 361 -1.83 1.25 -32.21
CA TYR A 361 -2.96 1.28 -31.29
C TYR A 361 -2.52 1.63 -29.87
N LYS A 362 -1.32 1.22 -29.44
CA LYS A 362 -0.76 1.62 -28.13
C LYS A 362 -0.48 3.12 -28.09
N SER A 363 0.03 3.70 -29.18
CA SER A 363 0.24 5.15 -29.28
C SER A 363 -1.08 5.92 -29.21
N LYS A 364 -2.11 5.49 -29.95
CA LYS A 364 -3.45 6.11 -29.90
C LYS A 364 -4.08 5.98 -28.52
N ARG A 365 -3.97 4.82 -27.87
CA ARG A 365 -4.43 4.62 -26.48
C ARG A 365 -3.73 5.57 -25.51
N LYS A 366 -2.41 5.74 -25.65
CA LYS A 366 -1.65 6.68 -24.83
C LYS A 366 -2.16 8.11 -25.01
N GLN A 367 -2.47 8.53 -26.24
CA GLN A 367 -3.05 9.86 -26.49
C GLN A 367 -4.41 10.04 -25.80
N ILE A 368 -5.30 9.04 -25.86
CA ILE A 368 -6.58 9.06 -25.13
C ILE A 368 -6.32 9.22 -23.63
N GLN A 369 -5.42 8.40 -23.08
CA GLN A 369 -5.05 8.45 -21.66
C GLN A 369 -4.51 9.81 -21.25
N GLU A 370 -3.57 10.39 -22.02
CA GLU A 370 -2.99 11.71 -21.76
C GLU A 370 -4.06 12.81 -21.76
N LYS A 371 -5.08 12.74 -22.62
CA LYS A 371 -6.18 13.71 -22.61
C LYS A 371 -7.08 13.57 -21.38
N LEU A 372 -7.42 12.34 -20.98
CA LEU A 372 -8.21 12.10 -19.76
C LEU A 372 -7.44 12.50 -18.49
N VAL A 373 -6.13 12.23 -18.44
CA VAL A 373 -5.27 12.68 -17.32
C VAL A 373 -5.20 14.22 -17.28
N LYS A 374 -5.05 14.90 -18.43
CA LYS A 374 -5.08 16.37 -18.50
C LYS A 374 -6.41 16.98 -18.04
N PHE A 375 -7.51 16.25 -18.20
CA PHE A 375 -8.77 16.61 -17.57
C PHE A 375 -8.66 16.49 -16.04
N ALA A 376 -8.16 15.36 -15.54
CA ALA A 376 -8.05 15.10 -14.10
C ALA A 376 -7.16 16.13 -13.38
N THR A 377 -6.07 16.61 -14.02
CA THR A 377 -5.19 17.65 -13.46
C THR A 377 -5.86 19.01 -13.22
N ARG A 378 -7.07 19.23 -13.75
CA ARG A 378 -7.84 20.47 -13.50
C ARG A 378 -8.61 20.42 -12.18
N ILE A 379 -8.91 19.23 -11.68
CA ILE A 379 -9.73 19.02 -10.48
C ILE A 379 -9.15 19.70 -9.23
N PRO A 380 -7.82 19.62 -8.94
CA PRO A 380 -7.23 20.31 -7.79
C PRO A 380 -7.43 21.82 -7.79
N ALA A 381 -7.44 22.46 -8.97
CA ALA A 381 -7.67 23.89 -9.07
C ALA A 381 -9.08 24.29 -8.63
N PHE A 382 -10.09 23.43 -8.86
CA PHE A 382 -11.42 23.65 -8.31
C PHE A 382 -11.41 23.53 -6.80
N MET A 383 -10.76 22.50 -6.25
CA MET A 383 -10.70 22.29 -4.81
C MET A 383 -10.13 23.51 -4.05
N TYR A 384 -9.07 24.14 -4.58
CA TYR A 384 -8.49 25.37 -4.01
C TYR A 384 -9.41 26.61 -4.06
N LEU A 385 -10.33 26.65 -5.01
CA LEU A 385 -11.17 27.82 -5.26
C LEU A 385 -12.49 27.77 -4.49
N THR A 386 -12.66 26.79 -3.59
CA THR A 386 -13.97 26.43 -3.03
C THR A 386 -13.99 26.46 -1.51
N ASP A 387 -15.11 26.92 -0.94
CA ASP A 387 -15.31 27.05 0.52
C ASP A 387 -16.06 25.87 1.17
N PHE A 388 -16.54 24.89 0.39
CA PHE A 388 -17.32 23.75 0.91
C PHE A 388 -16.49 22.49 1.08
N ARG A 389 -16.70 21.79 2.21
CA ARG A 389 -15.98 20.56 2.57
C ARG A 389 -16.68 19.32 2.03
N GLU A 390 -16.02 18.70 1.09
CA GLU A 390 -16.57 17.63 0.26
C GLU A 390 -15.68 16.39 0.38
N ASN A 391 -16.28 15.23 0.65
CA ASN A 391 -15.54 14.02 1.00
C ASN A 391 -15.24 13.15 -0.23
N THR A 392 -15.90 13.43 -1.35
CA THR A 392 -15.80 12.67 -2.60
C THR A 392 -15.62 13.59 -3.80
N LEU A 393 -15.11 13.05 -4.91
CA LEU A 393 -15.05 13.72 -6.20
C LEU A 393 -16.42 14.20 -6.70
N GLN A 394 -17.48 13.44 -6.36
CA GLN A 394 -18.85 13.78 -6.70
C GLN A 394 -19.33 15.01 -5.95
N ASP A 395 -18.99 15.13 -4.67
CA ASP A 395 -19.26 16.33 -3.90
C ASP A 395 -18.57 17.54 -4.60
N VAL A 396 -17.24 17.47 -4.84
CA VAL A 396 -16.42 18.53 -5.48
C VAL A 396 -17.05 19.13 -6.75
N ILE A 397 -17.78 18.31 -7.50
CA ILE A 397 -18.32 18.67 -8.81
C ILE A 397 -19.78 19.10 -8.73
N THR A 398 -20.55 18.63 -7.75
CA THR A 398 -22.01 18.80 -7.70
C THR A 398 -22.47 20.02 -6.91
N LYS A 399 -21.80 20.42 -5.83
CA LYS A 399 -22.34 21.48 -4.94
C LYS A 399 -21.70 22.85 -5.11
N LEU A 400 -20.57 22.94 -5.80
CA LEU A 400 -19.76 24.15 -5.83
C LEU A 400 -20.21 25.13 -6.91
N GLU A 401 -19.89 24.85 -8.18
CA GLU A 401 -20.28 25.71 -9.30
C GLU A 401 -20.34 24.90 -10.61
N PRO A 402 -21.50 24.31 -10.96
CA PRO A 402 -21.67 23.55 -12.21
C PRO A 402 -21.28 24.36 -13.46
N GLY A 403 -21.45 25.68 -13.42
CA GLY A 403 -21.06 26.60 -14.49
C GLY A 403 -19.54 26.74 -14.67
N LEU A 404 -18.80 26.88 -13.57
CA LEU A 404 -17.33 26.93 -13.60
C LEU A 404 -16.75 25.58 -14.04
N PHE A 405 -17.31 24.47 -13.52
CA PHE A 405 -16.93 23.13 -13.92
C PHE A 405 -17.07 22.92 -15.43
N ARG A 406 -18.20 23.33 -16.01
CA ARG A 406 -18.41 23.25 -17.46
C ARG A 406 -17.46 24.15 -18.25
N THR A 407 -17.18 25.34 -17.75
CA THR A 407 -16.30 26.32 -18.43
C THR A 407 -14.87 25.82 -18.52
N VAL A 408 -14.35 25.24 -17.45
CA VAL A 408 -12.95 24.81 -17.35
C VAL A 408 -12.75 23.39 -17.90
N THR A 409 -13.73 22.51 -17.78
CA THR A 409 -13.58 21.11 -18.19
C THR A 409 -14.25 20.75 -19.53
N GLY A 410 -15.23 21.56 -19.96
CA GLY A 410 -16.09 21.27 -21.11
C GLY A 410 -17.24 20.29 -20.80
N LEU A 411 -17.31 19.72 -19.59
CA LEU A 411 -18.32 18.74 -19.20
C LEU A 411 -19.39 19.34 -18.29
N THR A 412 -20.63 18.89 -18.44
CA THR A 412 -21.63 19.06 -17.38
C THR A 412 -21.39 18.06 -16.24
N VAL A 413 -22.03 18.30 -15.10
CA VAL A 413 -22.01 17.38 -13.96
C VAL A 413 -22.59 16.01 -14.35
N GLU A 414 -23.65 16.00 -15.15
CA GLU A 414 -24.28 14.78 -15.68
C GLU A 414 -23.34 14.01 -16.62
N ASP A 415 -22.67 14.71 -17.53
CA ASP A 415 -21.66 14.11 -18.42
C ASP A 415 -20.54 13.44 -17.61
N PHE A 416 -20.06 14.13 -16.57
CA PHE A 416 -19.01 13.60 -15.72
C PHE A 416 -19.47 12.35 -14.95
N HIS A 417 -20.67 12.38 -14.37
CA HIS A 417 -21.25 11.21 -13.71
C HIS A 417 -21.40 10.02 -14.65
N LEU A 418 -21.82 10.26 -15.89
CA LEU A 418 -21.91 9.22 -16.89
C LEU A 418 -20.53 8.58 -17.14
N LEU A 419 -19.47 9.38 -17.30
CA LEU A 419 -18.11 8.87 -17.53
C LEU A 419 -17.55 8.11 -16.33
N VAL A 420 -17.81 8.57 -15.10
CA VAL A 420 -17.46 7.83 -13.87
C VAL A 420 -18.19 6.48 -13.81
N ASN A 421 -19.50 6.47 -14.06
CA ASN A 421 -20.32 5.25 -14.04
C ASN A 421 -19.92 4.22 -15.11
N LEU A 422 -19.41 4.69 -16.26
CA LEU A 422 -18.88 3.82 -17.29
C LEU A 422 -17.47 3.28 -16.96
N GLY A 423 -16.85 3.77 -15.89
CA GLY A 423 -15.52 3.38 -15.42
C GLY A 423 -14.37 4.09 -16.12
N VAL A 424 -14.64 5.18 -16.86
CA VAL A 424 -13.61 5.97 -17.57
C VAL A 424 -12.67 6.64 -16.57
N PHE A 425 -13.22 7.12 -15.46
CA PHE A 425 -12.51 7.70 -14.34
C PHE A 425 -12.55 6.72 -13.16
N ASN A 426 -11.38 6.44 -12.58
CA ASN A 426 -11.28 5.54 -11.43
C ASN A 426 -11.70 6.31 -10.16
N ALA A 427 -12.98 6.19 -9.80
CA ALA A 427 -13.56 6.91 -8.66
C ALA A 427 -12.79 6.66 -7.36
N THR A 428 -12.35 5.43 -7.08
CA THR A 428 -11.58 5.09 -5.88
C THR A 428 -10.26 5.87 -5.82
N GLN A 429 -9.49 5.85 -6.91
CA GLN A 429 -8.20 6.52 -6.97
C GLN A 429 -8.35 8.05 -6.96
N MET A 430 -9.39 8.57 -7.61
CA MET A 430 -9.67 10.02 -7.60
C MET A 430 -10.16 10.49 -6.23
N ASN A 431 -11.02 9.74 -5.54
CA ASN A 431 -11.45 10.06 -4.17
C ASN A 431 -10.26 10.04 -3.20
N GLN A 432 -9.33 9.08 -3.34
CA GLN A 432 -8.08 9.08 -2.57
C GLN A 432 -7.24 10.33 -2.85
N ALA A 433 -7.14 10.76 -4.11
CA ALA A 433 -6.40 11.97 -4.49
C ALA A 433 -7.06 13.25 -3.93
N VAL A 434 -8.39 13.35 -3.97
CA VAL A 434 -9.19 14.43 -3.35
C VAL A 434 -8.92 14.47 -1.85
N PHE A 435 -9.03 13.32 -1.17
CA PHE A 435 -8.82 13.23 0.27
C PHE A 435 -7.41 13.65 0.69
N ALA A 436 -6.40 13.14 -0.03
CA ALA A 436 -4.99 13.45 0.19
C ALA A 436 -4.71 14.95 0.04
N PHE A 437 -5.30 15.58 -0.97
CA PHE A 437 -5.16 17.01 -1.23
C PHE A 437 -5.79 17.85 -0.11
N ARG A 438 -7.02 17.53 0.30
CA ARG A 438 -7.73 18.23 1.37
C ARG A 438 -6.96 18.20 2.68
N ARG A 439 -6.46 17.03 3.08
CA ARG A 439 -5.70 16.87 4.34
C ARG A 439 -4.43 17.73 4.35
N TYR A 440 -3.78 17.86 3.20
CA TYR A 440 -2.61 18.73 3.04
C TYR A 440 -2.95 20.22 3.12
N GLU A 441 -4.07 20.62 2.50
CA GLU A 441 -4.58 21.99 2.57
C GLU A 441 -4.99 22.38 4.01
N ASP A 442 -5.75 21.51 4.69
CA ASP A 442 -6.16 21.68 6.09
C ASP A 442 -4.93 21.83 7.02
N ALA A 443 -3.91 20.99 6.85
CA ALA A 443 -2.66 21.08 7.60
C ALA A 443 -1.94 22.41 7.35
N SER A 444 -1.86 22.85 6.08
CA SER A 444 -1.19 24.10 5.68
C SER A 444 -1.90 25.34 6.25
N LEU A 445 -3.23 25.36 6.24
CA LEU A 445 -4.03 26.48 6.76
C LEU A 445 -3.97 26.55 8.29
N SER A 446 -4.04 25.41 8.98
CA SER A 446 -3.93 25.33 10.44
C SER A 446 -2.61 25.90 10.98
N TYR A 447 -1.51 25.71 10.24
CA TYR A 447 -0.19 26.23 10.61
C TYR A 447 -0.11 27.76 10.53
N THR A 448 -0.93 28.40 9.69
CA THR A 448 -0.98 29.86 9.55
C THR A 448 -1.86 30.55 10.59
N GLY A 449 -2.57 29.78 11.44
CA GLY A 449 -3.54 30.32 12.39
C GLY A 449 -4.80 30.89 11.73
N ILE A 450 -4.96 30.68 10.42
CA ILE A 450 -6.12 31.07 9.64
C ILE A 450 -7.07 29.88 9.63
N GLU A 451 -8.28 30.04 10.18
CA GLU A 451 -9.33 29.05 9.97
C GLU A 451 -9.57 28.90 8.47
N SER A 452 -9.56 27.66 7.96
CA SER A 452 -9.69 27.44 6.52
C SER A 452 -10.94 28.10 5.96
N HIS A 453 -12.05 28.07 6.72
CA HIS A 453 -13.29 28.78 6.41
C HIS A 453 -13.98 29.28 7.68
N LYS A 454 -14.74 30.37 7.54
CA LYS A 454 -15.51 31.00 8.61
C LYS A 454 -16.70 30.11 9.02
N GLY A 455 -16.80 29.77 10.30
CA GLY A 455 -17.91 28.93 10.82
C GLY A 455 -17.62 27.42 10.83
N LEU A 456 -16.37 27.03 10.57
CA LEU A 456 -15.89 25.66 10.77
C LEU A 456 -16.10 25.22 12.22
N ARG A 457 -16.85 24.14 12.45
CA ARG A 457 -17.00 23.54 13.79
C ARG A 457 -16.31 22.19 13.84
N ARG A 458 -15.46 22.02 14.85
CA ARG A 458 -14.86 20.73 15.21
C ARG A 458 -15.80 19.96 16.14
N TYR A 459 -16.29 18.81 15.68
CA TYR A 459 -17.06 17.87 16.50
C TYR A 459 -16.29 16.54 16.59
N GLY A 460 -15.56 16.34 17.68
CA GLY A 460 -14.66 15.18 17.82
C GLY A 460 -13.48 15.29 16.85
N LEU A 461 -13.18 14.20 16.13
CA LEU A 461 -12.18 14.16 15.06
C LEU A 461 -12.71 14.69 13.71
N TYR A 462 -13.96 15.14 13.65
CA TYR A 462 -14.60 15.62 12.42
C TYR A 462 -14.62 17.13 12.33
N ASP A 463 -14.28 17.65 11.15
CA ASP A 463 -14.50 19.04 10.78
C ASP A 463 -15.79 19.16 9.96
N THR A 464 -16.75 19.97 10.42
CA THR A 464 -18.02 20.24 9.72
C THR A 464 -18.16 21.73 9.45
N VAL A 465 -18.41 22.10 8.19
CA VAL A 465 -18.84 23.46 7.81
C VAL A 465 -20.36 23.47 7.70
N VAL A 466 -21.01 24.41 8.36
CA VAL A 466 -22.46 24.63 8.24
C VAL A 466 -22.67 25.72 7.19
N ALA A 467 -23.38 25.41 6.11
CA ALA A 467 -23.83 26.40 5.15
C ALA A 467 -24.71 27.43 5.88
N ILE A 468 -24.40 28.71 5.76
CA ILE A 468 -25.31 29.78 6.17
C ILE A 468 -26.14 30.08 4.92
N ASP A 469 -27.43 29.75 4.95
CA ASP A 469 -28.38 30.25 3.96
C ASP A 469 -28.55 31.75 4.19
N ASP A 470 -28.06 32.57 3.25
CA ASP A 470 -28.20 34.03 3.29
C ASP A 470 -29.66 34.52 3.08
N ASP A 471 -30.60 33.60 2.84
CA ASP A 471 -32.04 33.92 2.71
C ASP A 471 -32.79 34.05 4.05
N ALA A 472 -32.10 33.89 5.20
CA ALA A 472 -32.71 34.02 6.53
C ALA A 472 -32.51 35.40 7.19
N ILE A 473 -32.04 36.41 6.45
CA ILE A 473 -32.02 37.81 6.91
C ILE A 473 -32.71 38.70 5.88
N ALA A 474 -34.04 38.72 5.92
CA ALA A 474 -34.86 39.82 5.43
C ALA A 474 -36.06 40.03 6.36
#